data_AF-A0A9W4E8Y2-F1
#
_entry.id   AF-A0A9W4E8Y2-F1
#
_cell.length_a   1.000
_cell.length_b   1.000
_cell.length_c   1.000
_cell.angle_alpha   90.00
_cell.angle_beta   90.00
_cell.angle_gamma   90.00
#
_symmetry.space_group_name_H-M   'P 1'
#
loop_
_entity.id
_entity.type
_entity.pdbx_description
1 polymer ?
#
loop_
_entity_poly.entity_id
_entity_poly.type
_entity_poly.pdbx_seq_one_letter_code
_entity_poly.pdbx_strand_id
1 'polypeptide(L)'
;MHKYAQAEALHVPPSSRPGSGRDGSAAARLLSLQCTAGNAAVTSLLRDGRTAPFPAERRGEAGKAAAERLPAGRDAAGEAAATAQRVPDEPQSDAAGGAPAPREPVHYRIEAKAWIPQARVVDPESVLGVTTILGSSPRALEQRMLDSLPPGAQPTGYLSHYRGDDHTGYAGSHRVVQVIEFDWDGERISNVTKIALPNFGASHRDVVIRYFDVRALDTRWIEDSESATATESVVHTPADSEVSLGIHSANPLTMAPSPDIDADLSVFLSSDPTFGTEEVTVRWSTDLMPSHGFRLVRDGVEVTTETTNDIAGMTPTGPAAAAEIFIRLNSKSNGGSRTFSFLDAHQVT
;
A
#
# COMPACT_ATOMS: atom_id res chain seq x y z
N MET A 1 20.28 -5.73 77.84
CA MET A 1 19.16 -6.30 77.06
C MET A 1 19.05 -5.48 75.78
N HIS A 2 19.72 -5.92 74.71
CA HIS A 2 19.11 -6.48 73.49
C HIS A 2 18.36 -5.44 72.65
N LYS A 3 18.60 -5.25 71.35
CA LYS A 3 19.61 -5.71 70.38
C LYS A 3 19.41 -4.79 69.15
N TYR A 4 20.49 -4.38 68.51
CA TYR A 4 20.50 -3.72 67.21
C TYR A 4 19.94 -4.68 66.13
N ALA A 5 19.05 -4.19 65.26
CA ALA A 5 18.66 -4.88 64.04
C ALA A 5 19.48 -4.32 62.87
N GLN A 6 20.34 -5.16 62.31
CA GLN A 6 21.09 -4.92 61.08
C GLN A 6 20.17 -5.12 59.88
N ALA A 7 20.25 -4.22 58.90
CA ALA A 7 19.68 -4.42 57.58
C ALA A 7 20.68 -5.23 56.73
N GLU A 8 20.31 -6.44 56.36
CA GLU A 8 21.04 -7.24 55.36
C GLU A 8 20.77 -6.68 53.96
N ALA A 9 21.83 -6.27 53.28
CA ALA A 9 21.84 -5.99 51.86
C ALA A 9 21.86 -7.33 51.10
N LEU A 10 20.77 -7.61 50.36
CA LEU A 10 20.70 -8.72 49.42
C LEU A 10 21.68 -8.50 48.27
N HIS A 11 22.74 -9.30 48.28
CA HIS A 11 23.73 -9.44 47.22
C HIS A 11 23.06 -10.09 45.99
N VAL A 12 22.73 -9.28 44.98
CA VAL A 12 22.27 -9.77 43.67
C VAL A 12 23.53 -10.16 42.86
N PRO A 13 23.71 -11.43 42.45
CA PRO A 13 24.82 -11.80 41.60
C PRO A 13 24.66 -11.20 40.19
N PRO A 14 25.76 -10.85 39.49
CA PRO A 14 25.71 -10.27 38.16
C PRO A 14 25.09 -11.26 37.17
N SER A 15 24.02 -10.82 36.50
CA SER A 15 23.36 -11.56 35.41
C SER A 15 24.37 -11.82 34.29
N SER A 16 24.58 -13.10 34.00
CA SER A 16 25.30 -13.59 32.84
C SER A 16 24.68 -13.06 31.54
N ARG A 17 25.54 -12.58 30.64
CA ARG A 17 25.22 -12.21 29.24
C ARG A 17 24.42 -13.34 28.55
N PRO A 18 23.32 -13.04 27.84
CA PRO A 18 22.71 -14.03 26.96
C PRO A 18 23.64 -14.27 25.77
N GLY A 19 24.05 -15.52 25.60
CA GLY A 19 24.78 -15.98 24.45
C GLY A 19 23.96 -15.84 23.17
N SER A 20 24.65 -15.49 22.09
CA SER A 20 24.18 -15.54 20.71
C SER A 20 23.92 -17.00 20.29
N GLY A 21 22.74 -17.51 20.68
CA GLY A 21 22.23 -18.83 20.33
C GLY A 21 21.53 -18.84 18.98
N ARG A 22 21.90 -19.80 18.13
CA ARG A 22 21.53 -20.02 16.72
C ARG A 22 20.05 -20.38 16.45
N ASP A 23 19.11 -19.97 17.31
CA ASP A 23 17.72 -20.46 17.24
C ASP A 23 16.79 -19.59 16.36
N GLY A 24 17.23 -18.40 15.96
CA GLY A 24 16.50 -17.57 14.98
C GLY A 24 16.41 -18.20 13.57
N SER A 25 17.25 -19.19 13.26
CA SER A 25 17.28 -19.80 11.91
C SER A 25 16.21 -20.86 11.70
N ALA A 26 15.74 -21.54 12.75
CA ALA A 26 14.73 -22.59 12.63
C ALA A 26 13.32 -21.98 12.45
N ALA A 27 13.00 -20.93 13.23
CA ALA A 27 11.75 -20.20 13.09
C ALA A 27 11.66 -19.49 11.73
N ALA A 28 12.74 -18.84 11.28
CA ALA A 28 12.81 -18.22 9.95
C ALA A 28 12.72 -19.26 8.80
N ARG A 29 13.30 -20.45 8.98
CA ARG A 29 13.15 -21.56 8.01
C ARG A 29 11.75 -22.15 8.01
N LEU A 30 11.09 -22.28 9.16
CA LEU A 30 9.70 -22.73 9.24
C LEU A 30 8.74 -21.72 8.63
N LEU A 31 8.94 -20.41 8.87
CA LEU A 31 8.22 -19.34 8.19
C LEU A 31 8.42 -19.39 6.67
N SER A 32 9.67 -19.52 6.21
CA SER A 32 10.00 -19.62 4.78
C SER A 32 9.37 -20.86 4.13
N LEU A 33 9.35 -22.00 4.82
CA LEU A 33 8.69 -23.22 4.37
C LEU A 33 7.16 -23.07 4.36
N GLN A 34 6.58 -22.35 5.31
CA GLN A 34 5.14 -22.09 5.37
C GLN A 34 4.69 -21.11 4.27
N CYS A 35 5.46 -20.05 3.99
CA CYS A 35 5.23 -19.18 2.83
C CYS A 35 5.38 -19.96 1.51
N THR A 36 6.38 -20.84 1.41
CA THR A 36 6.58 -21.68 0.22
C THR A 36 5.46 -22.70 0.04
N ALA A 37 4.99 -23.32 1.12
CA ALA A 37 3.87 -24.26 1.10
C ALA A 37 2.53 -23.56 0.81
N GLY A 38 2.31 -22.36 1.35
CA GLY A 38 1.17 -21.50 1.03
C GLY A 38 1.17 -21.12 -0.45
N ASN A 39 2.32 -20.67 -0.98
CA ASN A 39 2.50 -20.38 -2.40
C ASN A 39 2.25 -21.62 -3.27
N ALA A 40 2.73 -22.80 -2.85
CA ALA A 40 2.52 -24.05 -3.57
C ALA A 40 1.05 -24.50 -3.51
N ALA A 41 0.37 -24.35 -2.38
CA ALA A 41 -1.05 -24.67 -2.22
C ALA A 41 -1.94 -23.75 -3.05
N VAL A 42 -1.67 -22.44 -3.05
CA VAL A 42 -2.35 -21.47 -3.92
C VAL A 42 -2.09 -21.77 -5.39
N THR A 43 -0.85 -22.10 -5.76
CA THR A 43 -0.51 -22.50 -7.13
C THR A 43 -1.21 -23.80 -7.54
N SER A 44 -1.36 -24.76 -6.63
CA SER A 44 -2.13 -26.00 -6.87
C SER A 44 -3.61 -25.70 -7.06
N LEU A 45 -4.21 -24.88 -6.18
CA LEU A 45 -5.61 -24.45 -6.29
C LEU A 45 -5.89 -23.72 -7.62
N LEU A 46 -4.96 -22.87 -8.08
CA LEU A 46 -5.05 -22.20 -9.37
C LEU A 46 -4.91 -23.15 -10.57
N ARG A 47 -4.10 -24.21 -10.43
CA ARG A 47 -3.94 -25.25 -11.45
C ARG A 47 -5.19 -26.14 -11.52
N ASP A 48 -5.77 -26.48 -10.38
CA ASP A 48 -6.96 -27.33 -10.26
C ASP A 48 -8.25 -26.56 -10.66
N GLY A 49 -8.31 -25.25 -10.41
CA GLY A 49 -9.41 -24.39 -10.86
C GLY A 49 -9.46 -24.20 -12.39
N ARG A 50 -8.35 -24.41 -13.10
CA ARG A 50 -8.30 -24.33 -14.58
C ARG A 50 -8.74 -25.61 -15.29
N THR A 51 -8.87 -26.74 -14.58
CA THR A 51 -9.21 -28.05 -15.17
C THR A 51 -10.66 -28.48 -14.94
N ALA A 52 -11.44 -27.73 -14.16
CA ALA A 52 -12.86 -27.97 -14.02
C ALA A 52 -13.62 -27.52 -15.29
N PRO A 53 -14.31 -28.43 -16.02
CA PRO A 53 -15.14 -28.03 -17.15
C PRO A 53 -16.32 -27.19 -16.65
N PHE A 54 -16.42 -25.95 -17.13
CA PHE A 54 -17.59 -25.11 -16.91
C PHE A 54 -18.83 -25.80 -17.50
N PRO A 55 -19.97 -25.85 -16.78
CA PRO A 55 -21.24 -26.24 -17.39
C PRO A 55 -21.59 -25.20 -18.47
N ALA A 56 -21.79 -25.68 -19.69
CA ALA A 56 -22.09 -24.85 -20.85
C ALA A 56 -23.45 -24.16 -20.67
N GLU A 57 -23.44 -22.90 -20.27
CA GLU A 57 -24.60 -22.03 -20.40
C GLU A 57 -24.68 -21.44 -21.82
N ARG A 58 -25.86 -21.61 -22.42
CA ARG A 58 -26.23 -21.17 -23.76
C ARG A 58 -26.12 -19.64 -23.85
N ARG A 59 -25.17 -19.13 -24.64
CA ARG A 59 -25.23 -17.76 -25.17
C ARG A 59 -25.67 -17.79 -26.63
N GLY A 60 -26.83 -17.19 -26.86
CA GLY A 60 -27.34 -16.88 -28.18
C GLY A 60 -26.50 -15.81 -28.87
N GLU A 61 -26.44 -15.96 -30.18
CA GLU A 61 -25.74 -15.13 -31.16
C GLU A 61 -26.26 -13.70 -31.19
N ALA A 62 -25.36 -12.71 -31.15
CA ALA A 62 -25.52 -11.44 -31.84
C ALA A 62 -24.17 -10.72 -31.94
N GLY A 63 -23.78 -10.30 -33.15
CA GLY A 63 -22.87 -9.16 -33.32
C GLY A 63 -21.46 -9.42 -33.87
N LYS A 64 -21.33 -10.13 -34.99
CA LYS A 64 -20.22 -9.90 -35.94
C LYS A 64 -20.48 -8.61 -36.70
N ALA A 65 -19.58 -7.63 -36.63
CA ALA A 65 -19.10 -6.82 -37.76
C ALA A 65 -18.35 -5.57 -37.26
N ALA A 66 -17.04 -5.48 -37.55
CA ALA A 66 -16.41 -4.29 -38.14
C ALA A 66 -14.92 -4.57 -38.29
N ALA A 67 -14.54 -4.83 -39.54
CA ALA A 67 -13.17 -4.94 -40.00
C ALA A 67 -12.59 -3.54 -40.30
N GLU A 68 -11.25 -3.48 -40.28
CA GLU A 68 -10.38 -2.69 -41.15
C GLU A 68 -10.62 -1.18 -41.32
N ARG A 69 -9.58 -0.39 -41.01
CA ARG A 69 -8.81 0.34 -42.04
C ARG A 69 -7.64 1.12 -41.42
N LEU A 70 -6.43 0.67 -41.73
CA LEU A 70 -5.22 1.50 -41.81
C LEU A 70 -5.35 2.46 -43.00
N PRO A 71 -4.61 3.58 -42.98
CA PRO A 71 -3.77 3.84 -44.13
C PRO A 71 -2.32 4.17 -43.75
N ALA A 72 -1.43 3.63 -44.58
CA ALA A 72 -0.03 3.99 -44.71
C ALA A 72 0.15 5.09 -45.76
N GLY A 73 1.24 5.85 -45.62
CA GLY A 73 1.81 6.76 -46.63
C GLY A 73 2.10 8.14 -46.03
N ARG A 74 3.18 8.85 -46.37
CA ARG A 74 4.33 8.60 -47.25
C ARG A 74 5.28 9.79 -47.05
N ASP A 75 6.56 9.53 -47.23
CA ASP A 75 7.74 10.40 -47.35
C ASP A 75 7.54 11.84 -47.88
N ALA A 76 8.31 12.80 -47.33
CA ALA A 76 9.01 13.83 -48.12
C ALA A 76 10.11 14.53 -47.30
N ALA A 77 11.32 14.47 -47.84
CA ALA A 77 12.48 15.27 -47.45
C ALA A 77 12.28 16.76 -47.80
N GLY A 78 12.87 17.64 -46.99
CA GLY A 78 12.90 19.08 -47.22
C GLY A 78 14.12 19.70 -46.54
N GLU A 79 15.22 19.73 -47.28
CA GLU A 79 16.47 20.42 -46.99
C GLU A 79 16.28 21.93 -47.22
N ALA A 80 16.57 22.78 -46.23
CA ALA A 80 16.58 24.24 -46.39
C ALA A 80 17.65 24.91 -45.52
N ALA A 81 18.77 25.18 -46.20
CA ALA A 81 19.63 26.36 -46.16
C ALA A 81 19.69 27.24 -44.90
N ALA A 82 20.92 27.36 -44.40
CA ALA A 82 21.43 28.38 -43.50
C ALA A 82 21.15 29.82 -43.98
N THR A 83 20.74 30.68 -43.05
CA THR A 83 20.93 32.14 -43.13
C THR A 83 21.48 32.62 -41.80
N ALA A 84 22.79 32.86 -41.77
CA ALA A 84 23.47 33.46 -40.63
C ALA A 84 23.16 34.97 -40.62
N GLN A 85 22.24 35.39 -39.74
CA GLN A 85 22.04 36.78 -39.40
C GLN A 85 23.11 37.20 -38.38
N ARG A 86 23.98 38.11 -38.82
CA ARG A 86 25.02 38.74 -38.01
C ARG A 86 24.33 39.76 -37.08
N VAL A 87 24.22 39.41 -35.80
CA VAL A 87 23.73 40.30 -34.75
C VAL A 87 24.78 41.40 -34.51
N PRO A 88 24.41 42.69 -34.41
CA PRO A 88 25.33 43.75 -34.05
C PRO A 88 25.78 43.62 -32.59
N ASP A 89 27.06 43.84 -32.33
CA ASP A 89 27.65 43.92 -30.99
C ASP A 89 26.93 45.03 -30.18
N GLU A 90 26.09 44.62 -29.24
CA GLU A 90 25.57 45.51 -28.21
C GLU A 90 26.66 45.83 -27.19
N PRO A 91 26.76 47.09 -26.73
CA PRO A 91 27.72 47.48 -25.71
C PRO A 91 27.40 46.75 -24.40
N GLN A 92 28.31 45.86 -24.00
CA GLN A 92 28.36 45.25 -22.66
C GLN A 92 28.33 46.37 -21.61
N SER A 93 27.15 46.61 -21.05
CA SER A 93 27.03 47.47 -19.88
C SER A 93 27.54 46.67 -18.68
N ASP A 94 28.60 47.16 -18.06
CA ASP A 94 29.12 46.71 -16.76
C ASP A 94 28.12 47.07 -15.63
N ALA A 95 26.86 46.67 -15.77
CA ALA A 95 25.92 46.66 -14.67
C ALA A 95 26.40 45.56 -13.72
N ALA A 96 27.03 45.98 -12.63
CA ALA A 96 27.37 45.12 -11.51
C ALA A 96 26.11 44.33 -11.12
N GLY A 97 26.05 43.08 -11.58
CA GLY A 97 24.93 42.17 -11.36
C GLY A 97 24.83 41.87 -9.89
N GLY A 98 24.02 42.66 -9.18
CA GLY A 98 23.59 42.32 -7.84
C GLY A 98 22.98 40.92 -7.90
N ALA A 99 23.46 40.02 -7.04
CA ALA A 99 22.88 38.69 -6.93
C ALA A 99 21.35 38.83 -6.82
N PRO A 100 20.56 38.07 -7.59
CA PRO A 100 19.11 38.13 -7.51
C PRO A 100 18.68 37.93 -6.06
N ALA A 101 17.66 38.70 -5.63
CA ALA A 101 17.12 38.55 -4.29
C ALA A 101 16.68 37.10 -4.06
N PRO A 102 16.90 36.54 -2.85
CA PRO A 102 16.48 35.18 -2.54
C PRO A 102 14.97 35.03 -2.75
N ARG A 103 14.58 33.95 -3.43
CA ARG A 103 13.19 33.61 -3.71
C ARG A 103 12.47 33.26 -2.41
N GLU A 104 11.21 33.68 -2.29
CA GLU A 104 10.35 33.23 -1.18
C GLU A 104 10.08 31.73 -1.33
N PRO A 105 10.31 30.90 -0.29
CA PRO A 105 10.07 29.47 -0.37
C PRO A 105 8.61 29.14 -0.62
N VAL A 106 8.37 28.18 -1.52
CA VAL A 106 7.07 27.61 -1.85
C VAL A 106 6.79 26.44 -0.90
N HIS A 107 5.59 26.40 -0.33
CA HIS A 107 5.22 25.33 0.60
C HIS A 107 4.52 24.18 -0.13
N TYR A 108 4.99 22.95 0.10
CA TYR A 108 4.44 21.73 -0.46
C TYR A 108 3.91 20.80 0.61
N ARG A 109 2.77 20.17 0.31
CA ARG A 109 2.21 19.07 1.09
C ARG A 109 1.89 17.89 0.18
N ILE A 110 2.34 16.70 0.57
CA ILE A 110 2.14 15.46 -0.18
C ILE A 110 1.55 14.42 0.74
N GLU A 111 0.45 13.82 0.29
CA GLU A 111 -0.30 12.82 1.02
C GLU A 111 -0.46 11.56 0.17
N ALA A 112 0.13 10.45 0.63
CA ALA A 112 -0.03 9.13 0.02
C ALA A 112 -1.02 8.30 0.84
N LYS A 113 -1.90 7.56 0.17
CA LYS A 113 -2.94 6.74 0.78
C LYS A 113 -3.04 5.38 0.13
N ALA A 114 -3.46 4.40 0.93
CA ALA A 114 -3.91 3.09 0.45
C ALA A 114 -5.29 2.74 1.05
N TRP A 115 -6.22 2.24 0.23
CA TRP A 115 -7.59 1.91 0.64
C TRP A 115 -8.18 0.75 -0.15
N ILE A 116 -9.12 0.01 0.44
CA ILE A 116 -9.81 -1.12 -0.19
C ILE A 116 -11.20 -0.63 -0.65
N PRO A 117 -11.47 -0.47 -1.95
CA PRO A 117 -12.72 0.15 -2.40
C PRO A 117 -13.98 -0.64 -2.05
N GLN A 118 -13.87 -1.96 -1.87
CA GLN A 118 -15.00 -2.82 -1.57
C GLN A 118 -15.38 -2.73 -0.09
N ALA A 119 -16.67 -2.86 0.25
CA ALA A 119 -17.11 -2.92 1.64
C ALA A 119 -16.50 -4.12 2.40
N ARG A 120 -16.27 -5.24 1.70
CA ARG A 120 -15.67 -6.46 2.24
C ARG A 120 -14.82 -7.12 1.17
N VAL A 121 -13.75 -7.79 1.59
CA VAL A 121 -12.92 -8.67 0.76
C VAL A 121 -12.75 -10.01 1.46
N VAL A 122 -12.68 -11.09 0.69
CA VAL A 122 -12.41 -12.41 1.22
C VAL A 122 -11.07 -12.42 1.95
N ASP A 123 -11.05 -13.06 3.11
CA ASP A 123 -9.81 -13.33 3.82
C ASP A 123 -9.01 -14.40 3.04
N PRO A 124 -7.80 -14.10 2.54
CA PRO A 124 -6.97 -15.08 1.84
C PRO A 124 -6.67 -16.33 2.69
N GLU A 125 -6.71 -16.19 4.01
CA GLU A 125 -6.46 -17.26 4.98
C GLU A 125 -7.73 -18.07 5.29
N SER A 126 -8.89 -17.72 4.72
CA SER A 126 -10.14 -18.47 4.91
C SER A 126 -10.02 -19.95 4.56
N VAL A 127 -9.16 -20.29 3.59
CA VAL A 127 -8.84 -21.68 3.21
C VAL A 127 -8.14 -22.42 4.35
N LEU A 128 -7.27 -21.74 5.10
CA LEU A 128 -6.58 -22.30 6.27
C LEU A 128 -7.56 -22.46 7.45
N GLY A 129 -8.51 -21.55 7.62
CA GLY A 129 -9.44 -21.57 8.74
C GLY A 129 -10.28 -22.85 8.85
N VAL A 130 -10.64 -23.50 7.73
CA VAL A 130 -11.29 -24.82 7.75
C VAL A 130 -10.38 -25.87 8.39
N THR A 131 -9.09 -25.89 8.04
CA THR A 131 -8.11 -26.81 8.65
C THR A 131 -7.83 -26.46 10.11
N THR A 132 -7.90 -25.18 10.49
CA THR A 132 -7.66 -24.71 11.85
C THR A 132 -8.81 -25.04 12.79
N ILE A 133 -10.06 -24.86 12.35
CA ILE A 133 -11.26 -25.22 13.12
C ILE A 133 -11.41 -26.72 13.29
N LEU A 134 -11.05 -27.49 12.26
CA LEU A 134 -11.05 -28.95 12.32
C LEU A 134 -9.74 -29.51 12.92
N GLY A 135 -8.78 -28.64 13.20
CA GLY A 135 -7.46 -28.95 13.75
C GLY A 135 -7.31 -28.51 15.21
N SER A 136 -6.07 -28.37 15.67
CA SER A 136 -5.72 -28.26 17.10
C SER A 136 -5.21 -26.89 17.56
N SER A 137 -5.34 -25.81 16.76
CA SER A 137 -4.81 -24.49 17.16
C SER A 137 -5.63 -23.31 16.61
N PRO A 138 -6.91 -23.15 17.02
CA PRO A 138 -7.68 -21.93 16.74
C PRO A 138 -7.05 -20.69 17.41
N ARG A 139 -7.23 -19.50 16.82
CA ARG A 139 -6.85 -18.25 17.49
C ARG A 139 -7.86 -17.91 18.58
N ALA A 140 -7.61 -16.83 19.32
CA ALA A 140 -8.51 -16.37 20.36
C ALA A 140 -9.95 -16.09 19.88
N LEU A 141 -10.12 -15.53 18.68
CA LEU A 141 -11.44 -15.32 18.07
C LEU A 141 -12.13 -16.66 17.78
N GLU A 142 -11.49 -17.54 17.01
CA GLU A 142 -12.09 -18.83 16.64
C GLU A 142 -12.32 -19.71 17.86
N GLN A 143 -11.41 -19.73 18.85
CA GLN A 143 -11.58 -20.47 20.09
C GLN A 143 -12.79 -19.97 20.86
N ARG A 144 -12.95 -18.64 21.01
CA ARG A 144 -14.13 -18.05 21.66
C ARG A 144 -15.43 -18.44 20.96
N MET A 145 -15.43 -18.45 19.62
CA MET A 145 -16.57 -18.89 18.84
C MET A 145 -16.85 -20.38 19.04
N LEU A 146 -15.83 -21.24 19.00
CA LEU A 146 -15.96 -22.68 19.25
C LEU A 146 -16.47 -22.98 20.67
N ASP A 147 -16.00 -22.25 21.68
CA ASP A 147 -16.47 -22.37 23.07
C ASP A 147 -17.94 -21.95 23.23
N SER A 148 -18.44 -21.10 22.33
CA SER A 148 -19.84 -20.66 22.33
C SER A 148 -20.81 -21.64 21.67
N LEU A 149 -20.30 -22.69 21.01
CA LEU A 149 -21.14 -23.67 20.33
C LEU A 149 -21.96 -24.51 21.34
N PRO A 150 -23.22 -24.87 21.01
CA PRO A 150 -24.03 -25.69 21.90
C PRO A 150 -23.43 -27.11 22.02
N PRO A 151 -23.63 -27.81 23.16
CA PRO A 151 -23.06 -29.14 23.35
C PRO A 151 -23.50 -30.15 22.29
N GLY A 152 -22.53 -30.73 21.59
CA GLY A 152 -22.73 -31.67 20.49
C GLY A 152 -22.76 -31.02 19.09
N ALA A 153 -22.65 -29.69 19.00
CA ALA A 153 -22.45 -29.02 17.73
C ALA A 153 -21.16 -29.48 17.04
N GLN A 154 -21.23 -29.68 15.73
CA GLN A 154 -20.07 -30.04 14.91
C GLN A 154 -19.82 -28.93 13.88
N PRO A 155 -18.68 -28.23 13.92
CA PRO A 155 -18.31 -27.29 12.87
C PRO A 155 -18.29 -27.99 11.50
N THR A 156 -18.95 -27.40 10.52
CA THR A 156 -19.07 -27.92 9.14
C THR A 156 -18.60 -26.92 8.09
N GLY A 157 -18.30 -25.68 8.46
CA GLY A 157 -17.77 -24.68 7.55
C GLY A 157 -17.21 -23.46 8.26
N TYR A 158 -16.33 -22.76 7.56
CA TYR A 158 -15.67 -21.54 7.99
C TYR A 158 -15.65 -20.54 6.84
N LEU A 159 -15.93 -19.29 7.16
CA LEU A 159 -15.83 -18.18 6.22
C LEU A 159 -15.29 -16.97 6.97
N SER A 160 -14.35 -16.26 6.35
CA SER A 160 -13.73 -15.07 6.92
C SER A 160 -13.61 -13.99 5.85
N HIS A 161 -13.84 -12.73 6.24
CA HIS A 161 -13.69 -11.57 5.39
C HIS A 161 -13.04 -10.42 6.16
N TYR A 162 -12.26 -9.61 5.46
CA TYR A 162 -11.86 -8.30 5.96
C TYR A 162 -12.85 -7.23 5.50
N ARG A 163 -13.16 -6.26 6.36
CA ARG A 163 -13.90 -5.06 5.94
C ARG A 163 -12.97 -4.15 5.15
N GLY A 164 -13.42 -3.66 4.01
CA GLY A 164 -12.73 -2.61 3.27
C GLY A 164 -13.25 -1.22 3.65
N ASP A 165 -12.95 -0.24 2.81
CA ASP A 165 -13.19 1.19 3.04
C ASP A 165 -14.49 1.69 2.39
N ASP A 166 -15.08 0.91 1.48
CA ASP A 166 -16.39 1.17 0.86
C ASP A 166 -16.50 2.52 0.12
N HIS A 167 -15.43 2.93 -0.56
CA HIS A 167 -15.44 4.08 -1.46
C HIS A 167 -14.54 3.87 -2.67
N THR A 168 -14.97 4.42 -3.81
CA THR A 168 -14.16 4.48 -5.02
C THR A 168 -13.38 5.80 -5.06
N GLY A 169 -12.17 5.77 -5.62
CA GLY A 169 -11.31 6.95 -5.71
C GLY A 169 -10.73 7.39 -4.36
N TYR A 170 -9.99 8.49 -4.40
CA TYR A 170 -9.07 8.92 -3.33
C TYR A 170 -9.76 9.43 -2.05
N ALA A 171 -10.96 10.01 -2.16
CA ALA A 171 -11.66 10.59 -1.03
C ALA A 171 -12.37 9.50 -0.20
N GLY A 172 -12.07 9.42 1.09
CA GLY A 172 -12.71 8.46 2.00
C GLY A 172 -11.79 8.04 3.16
N SER A 173 -12.13 6.90 3.78
CA SER A 173 -11.28 6.25 4.77
C SER A 173 -10.04 5.63 4.12
N HIS A 174 -9.17 5.02 4.91
CA HIS A 174 -7.94 4.43 4.41
C HIS A 174 -7.48 3.31 5.32
N ARG A 175 -6.70 2.39 4.75
CA ARG A 175 -5.90 1.41 5.49
C ARG A 175 -4.67 2.06 6.09
N VAL A 176 -4.01 2.91 5.30
CA VAL A 176 -2.82 3.64 5.70
C VAL A 176 -2.74 4.97 4.95
N VAL A 177 -2.30 6.00 5.66
CA VAL A 177 -2.02 7.33 5.12
C VAL A 177 -0.66 7.79 5.62
N GLN A 178 0.08 8.47 4.75
CA GLN A 178 1.30 9.18 5.11
C GLN A 178 1.24 10.58 4.52
N VAL A 179 1.74 11.55 5.30
CA VAL A 179 1.77 12.95 4.91
C VAL A 179 3.12 13.54 5.24
N ILE A 180 3.67 14.28 4.29
CA ILE A 180 4.88 15.07 4.43
C ILE A 180 4.62 16.50 3.95
N GLU A 181 5.19 17.46 4.66
CA GLU A 181 5.20 18.87 4.31
C GLU A 181 6.65 19.35 4.21
N PHE A 182 6.96 20.25 3.28
CA PHE A 182 8.30 20.80 3.09
C PHE A 182 8.25 22.11 2.32
N ASP A 183 9.33 22.88 2.38
CA ASP A 183 9.49 24.12 1.65
C ASP A 183 10.53 23.96 0.54
N TRP A 184 10.31 24.63 -0.59
CA TRP A 184 11.21 24.66 -1.74
C TRP A 184 11.57 26.10 -2.11
N ASP A 185 12.85 26.45 -2.05
CA ASP A 185 13.33 27.81 -2.36
C ASP A 185 13.77 28.00 -3.83
N GLY A 186 13.65 26.95 -4.66
CA GLY A 186 14.15 26.93 -6.04
C GLY A 186 15.44 26.13 -6.21
N GLU A 187 16.18 25.85 -5.14
CA GLU A 187 17.43 25.09 -5.17
C GLU A 187 17.45 23.93 -4.17
N ARG A 188 16.85 24.13 -2.98
CA ARG A 188 16.88 23.17 -1.88
C ARG A 188 15.52 23.00 -1.20
N ILE A 189 15.29 21.77 -0.77
CA ILE A 189 14.19 21.39 0.11
C ILE A 189 14.60 21.68 1.56
N SER A 190 13.69 22.29 2.31
CA SER A 190 13.88 22.58 3.74
C SER A 190 12.59 22.32 4.54
N ASN A 191 12.67 22.45 5.86
CA ASN A 191 11.53 22.35 6.79
C ASN A 191 10.68 21.07 6.64
N VAL A 192 11.31 19.96 6.24
CA VAL A 192 10.64 18.68 6.03
C VAL A 192 10.01 18.18 7.33
N THR A 193 8.69 18.10 7.34
CA THR A 193 7.89 17.72 8.51
C THR A 193 6.97 16.56 8.15
N LYS A 194 7.09 15.46 8.89
CA LYS A 194 6.12 14.36 8.84
C LYS A 194 4.91 14.73 9.69
N ILE A 195 3.71 14.74 9.09
CA ILE A 195 2.49 15.04 9.84
C ILE A 195 2.04 13.77 10.56
N ALA A 196 1.96 13.86 11.89
CA ALA A 196 1.45 12.79 12.73
C ALA A 196 -0.08 12.74 12.60
N LEU A 197 -0.57 11.84 11.75
CA LEU A 197 -1.98 11.46 11.69
C LEU A 197 -2.17 10.10 12.37
N PRO A 198 -3.41 9.68 12.68
CA PRO A 198 -3.73 8.28 12.84
C PRO A 198 -3.43 7.58 11.50
N ASN A 199 -2.17 7.20 11.31
CA ASN A 199 -1.64 6.79 10.01
C ASN A 199 -2.19 5.45 9.54
N PHE A 200 -2.92 4.73 10.40
CA PHE A 200 -3.43 3.39 10.13
C PHE A 200 -4.91 3.33 10.48
N GLY A 201 -5.70 2.87 9.51
CA GLY A 201 -7.07 2.45 9.74
C GLY A 201 -7.11 1.16 10.55
N ALA A 202 -8.21 0.95 11.27
CA ALA A 202 -8.46 -0.32 11.92
C ALA A 202 -8.71 -1.41 10.86
N SER A 203 -7.96 -2.51 10.96
CA SER A 203 -8.31 -3.74 10.28
C SER A 203 -9.44 -4.41 11.05
N HIS A 204 -10.47 -4.85 10.35
CA HIS A 204 -11.59 -5.61 10.92
C HIS A 204 -11.73 -6.91 10.16
N ARG A 205 -11.83 -8.01 10.90
CA ARG A 205 -12.04 -9.35 10.36
C ARG A 205 -13.34 -9.89 10.92
N ASP A 206 -14.24 -10.29 10.02
CA ASP A 206 -15.53 -10.88 10.34
C ASP A 206 -15.46 -12.39 10.02
N VAL A 207 -15.78 -13.22 11.00
CA VAL A 207 -15.70 -14.68 10.91
C VAL A 207 -17.10 -15.28 11.09
N VAL A 208 -17.41 -16.28 10.27
CA VAL A 208 -18.63 -17.09 10.34
C VAL A 208 -18.25 -18.56 10.45
N ILE A 209 -18.75 -19.22 11.50
CA ILE A 209 -18.65 -20.67 11.65
C ILE A 209 -20.03 -21.28 11.39
N ARG A 210 -20.10 -22.13 10.38
CA ARG A 210 -21.24 -23.00 10.12
C ARG A 210 -21.08 -24.27 10.96
N TYR A 211 -22.13 -24.72 11.63
CA TYR A 211 -22.11 -25.95 12.41
C TYR A 211 -23.43 -26.73 12.28
N PHE A 212 -23.38 -28.04 12.48
CA PHE A 212 -24.56 -28.90 12.59
C PHE A 212 -24.89 -29.09 14.07
N ASP A 213 -26.09 -28.66 14.48
CA ASP A 213 -26.62 -28.88 15.83
C ASP A 213 -27.29 -30.26 15.87
N VAL A 214 -26.62 -31.24 16.49
CA VAL A 214 -27.13 -32.62 16.58
C VAL A 214 -28.42 -32.75 17.40
N ARG A 215 -28.72 -31.79 18.29
CA ARG A 215 -29.94 -31.82 19.11
C ARG A 215 -31.12 -31.27 18.32
N ALA A 216 -30.89 -30.22 17.56
CA ALA A 216 -31.90 -29.62 16.68
C ALA A 216 -32.02 -30.34 15.32
N LEU A 217 -31.04 -31.18 14.98
CA LEU A 217 -30.87 -31.81 13.66
C LEU A 217 -30.88 -30.79 12.51
N ASP A 218 -30.23 -29.65 12.73
CA ASP A 218 -30.27 -28.50 11.83
C ASP A 218 -28.88 -27.85 11.66
N THR A 219 -28.67 -27.17 10.54
CA THR A 219 -27.46 -26.36 10.30
C THR A 219 -27.67 -24.95 10.82
N ARG A 220 -26.73 -24.47 11.62
CA ARG A 220 -26.70 -23.11 12.16
C ARG A 220 -25.38 -22.41 11.90
N TRP A 221 -25.35 -21.13 12.26
CA TRP A 221 -24.22 -20.23 12.04
C TRP A 221 -24.01 -19.43 13.32
N ILE A 222 -22.74 -19.17 13.65
CA ILE A 222 -22.36 -18.13 14.59
C ILE A 222 -21.40 -17.18 13.89
N GLU A 223 -21.48 -15.90 14.26
CA GLU A 223 -20.67 -14.83 13.70
C GLU A 223 -19.99 -14.08 14.84
N ASP A 224 -18.74 -13.70 14.64
CA ASP A 224 -18.00 -12.84 15.56
C ASP A 224 -16.96 -12.03 14.75
N SER A 225 -16.36 -11.02 15.38
CA SER A 225 -15.39 -10.15 14.73
C SER A 225 -14.23 -9.79 15.65
N GLU A 226 -13.11 -9.41 15.03
CA GLU A 226 -11.95 -8.84 15.72
C GLU A 226 -11.45 -7.59 14.98
N SER A 227 -10.75 -6.73 15.71
CA SER A 227 -10.18 -5.51 15.16
C SER A 227 -8.81 -5.20 15.75
N ALA A 228 -7.88 -4.73 14.93
CA ALA A 228 -6.59 -4.23 15.37
C ALA A 228 -6.05 -3.19 14.37
N THR A 229 -5.14 -2.34 14.83
CA THR A 229 -4.53 -1.27 14.03
C THR A 229 -3.02 -1.53 13.91
N ALA A 230 -2.47 -1.32 12.71
CA ALA A 230 -1.03 -1.42 12.50
C ALA A 230 -0.29 -0.28 13.22
N THR A 231 1.00 -0.48 13.53
CA THR A 231 1.76 0.43 14.40
C THR A 231 2.98 1.09 13.75
N GLU A 232 3.38 0.69 12.54
CA GLU A 232 4.65 1.10 11.94
C GLU A 232 4.49 1.60 10.50
N SER A 233 5.14 2.72 10.16
CA SER A 233 5.30 3.25 8.79
C SER A 233 6.70 3.82 8.64
N VAL A 234 7.27 3.68 7.45
CA VAL A 234 8.65 4.12 7.17
C VAL A 234 8.62 5.38 6.30
N VAL A 235 9.35 6.42 6.71
CA VAL A 235 9.63 7.60 5.87
C VAL A 235 11.14 7.67 5.68
N HIS A 236 11.59 7.92 4.46
CA HIS A 236 13.00 8.03 4.13
C HIS A 236 13.46 9.50 4.12
N THR A 237 14.76 9.66 4.37
CA THR A 237 15.43 10.95 4.56
C THR A 237 15.40 11.81 3.29
N PRO A 238 15.16 13.14 3.40
CA PRO A 238 15.26 14.06 2.27
C PRO A 238 16.70 14.20 1.74
N ALA A 239 16.82 14.43 0.42
CA ALA A 239 18.00 14.97 -0.24
C ALA A 239 17.73 16.41 -0.68
N ASP A 240 18.74 17.12 -1.23
CA ASP A 240 18.64 18.55 -1.57
C ASP A 240 17.41 18.89 -2.46
N SER A 241 17.05 18.03 -3.41
CA SER A 241 15.91 18.25 -4.34
C SER A 241 14.95 17.07 -4.43
N GLU A 242 15.02 16.14 -3.48
CA GLU A 242 14.20 14.94 -3.46
C GLU A 242 13.64 14.66 -2.06
N VAL A 243 12.34 14.36 -2.00
CA VAL A 243 11.68 13.82 -0.81
C VAL A 243 11.07 12.47 -1.15
N SER A 244 11.31 11.47 -0.30
CA SER A 244 10.74 10.13 -0.45
C SER A 244 9.80 9.79 0.70
N LEU A 245 8.63 9.26 0.36
CA LEU A 245 7.55 8.86 1.27
C LEU A 245 7.26 7.38 1.06
N GLY A 246 7.39 6.59 2.14
CA GLY A 246 7.11 5.16 2.13
C GLY A 246 5.83 4.83 2.88
N ILE A 247 5.09 3.86 2.37
CA ILE A 247 4.04 3.13 3.08
C ILE A 247 4.55 1.71 3.23
N HIS A 248 4.48 1.20 4.45
CA HIS A 248 4.73 -0.18 4.82
C HIS A 248 3.78 -0.49 5.96
N SER A 249 2.78 -1.35 5.75
CA SER A 249 1.74 -1.61 6.74
C SER A 249 1.34 -3.07 6.77
N ALA A 250 1.74 -3.77 7.83
CA ALA A 250 1.30 -5.14 8.11
C ALA A 250 -0.18 -5.21 8.48
N ASN A 251 -0.82 -6.34 8.16
CA ASN A 251 -2.14 -6.66 8.70
C ASN A 251 -1.99 -7.31 10.09
N PRO A 252 -2.43 -6.65 11.18
CA PRO A 252 -2.24 -7.16 12.54
C PRO A 252 -3.13 -8.39 12.87
N LEU A 253 -4.05 -8.75 11.99
CA LEU A 253 -5.06 -9.80 12.21
C LEU A 253 -4.82 -11.05 11.36
N THR A 254 -3.58 -11.41 11.02
CA THR A 254 -3.30 -12.56 10.14
C THR A 254 -2.89 -13.81 10.93
N MET A 255 -3.33 -14.98 10.49
CA MET A 255 -3.02 -16.30 11.05
C MET A 255 -1.58 -16.73 10.76
N ALA A 256 -1.08 -16.36 9.59
CA ALA A 256 0.31 -16.48 9.18
C ALA A 256 0.87 -15.09 8.84
N PRO A 257 2.19 -14.92 8.71
CA PRO A 257 2.73 -13.67 8.19
C PRO A 257 2.11 -13.36 6.82
N SER A 258 1.39 -12.25 6.71
CA SER A 258 0.95 -11.73 5.42
C SER A 258 2.02 -10.80 4.85
N PRO A 259 2.06 -10.62 3.53
CA PRO A 259 2.75 -9.48 2.95
C PRO A 259 2.16 -8.18 3.51
N ASP A 260 3.02 -7.17 3.60
CA ASP A 260 2.64 -5.82 4.01
C ASP A 260 2.03 -5.07 2.82
N ILE A 261 1.25 -4.03 3.12
CA ILE A 261 0.88 -3.03 2.11
C ILE A 261 2.09 -2.12 1.92
N ASP A 262 2.61 -2.07 0.70
CA ASP A 262 3.77 -1.27 0.35
C ASP A 262 3.50 -0.25 -0.77
N ALA A 263 4.02 0.96 -0.56
CA ALA A 263 4.15 1.96 -1.62
C ALA A 263 5.36 2.86 -1.38
N ASP A 264 6.11 3.12 -2.44
CA ASP A 264 7.22 4.07 -2.46
C ASP A 264 6.84 5.24 -3.37
N LEU A 265 6.93 6.46 -2.85
CA LEU A 265 6.67 7.70 -3.57
C LEU A 265 7.88 8.62 -3.46
N SER A 266 8.46 9.03 -4.59
CA SER A 266 9.58 9.98 -4.64
C SER A 266 9.17 11.24 -5.38
N VAL A 267 9.50 12.39 -4.82
CA VAL A 267 9.11 13.71 -5.31
C VAL A 267 10.38 14.48 -5.61
N PHE A 268 10.57 14.83 -6.87
CA PHE A 268 11.72 15.55 -7.39
C PHE A 268 11.29 16.97 -7.73
N LEU A 269 12.04 17.96 -7.25
CA LEU A 269 11.84 19.36 -7.60
C LEU A 269 13.03 19.88 -8.41
N SER A 270 12.74 20.67 -9.44
CA SER A 270 13.75 21.39 -10.20
C SER A 270 13.23 22.76 -10.60
N SER A 271 14.13 23.72 -10.77
CA SER A 271 13.82 25.03 -11.33
C SER A 271 14.71 25.30 -12.55
N ASP A 272 14.16 25.98 -13.55
CA ASP A 272 14.91 26.58 -14.64
C ASP A 272 14.90 28.11 -14.46
N PRO A 273 16.01 28.71 -14.00
CA PRO A 273 16.09 30.15 -13.79
C PRO A 273 16.04 30.94 -15.10
N THR A 274 16.28 30.30 -16.26
CA THR A 274 16.24 30.95 -17.57
C THR A 274 14.82 31.27 -17.99
N PHE A 275 13.89 30.35 -17.72
CA PHE A 275 12.48 30.48 -18.10
C PHE A 275 11.56 30.77 -16.91
N GLY A 276 12.11 30.83 -15.70
CA GLY A 276 11.33 30.97 -14.47
C GLY A 276 10.34 29.83 -14.30
N THR A 277 10.68 28.62 -14.72
CA THR A 277 9.80 27.45 -14.61
C THR A 277 10.24 26.58 -13.44
N GLU A 278 9.27 26.08 -12.69
CA GLU A 278 9.46 25.10 -11.63
C GLU A 278 8.79 23.80 -12.07
N GLU A 279 9.46 22.66 -11.89
CA GLU A 279 8.92 21.34 -12.18
C GLU A 279 8.91 20.47 -10.94
N VAL A 280 7.78 19.84 -10.67
CA VAL A 280 7.61 18.83 -9.64
C VAL A 280 7.30 17.51 -10.33
N THR A 281 8.15 16.51 -10.14
CA THR A 281 7.93 15.15 -10.64
C THR A 281 7.67 14.20 -9.50
N VAL A 282 6.52 13.53 -9.53
CA VAL A 282 6.15 12.49 -8.59
C VAL A 282 6.34 11.14 -9.27
N ARG A 283 7.18 10.27 -8.70
CA ARG A 283 7.37 8.88 -9.11
C ARG A 283 6.80 7.95 -8.05
N TRP A 284 6.16 6.87 -8.45
CA TRP A 284 5.61 5.88 -7.54
C TRP A 284 5.95 4.45 -7.94
N SER A 285 5.95 3.58 -6.95
CA SER A 285 5.93 2.13 -7.07
C SER A 285 5.05 1.57 -5.96
N THR A 286 3.95 0.90 -6.29
CA THR A 286 3.00 0.36 -5.31
C THR A 286 2.78 -1.12 -5.53
N ASP A 287 2.27 -1.79 -4.49
CA ASP A 287 1.64 -3.08 -4.68
C ASP A 287 0.41 -2.98 -5.58
N LEU A 288 0.00 -4.12 -6.16
CA LEU A 288 -1.22 -4.24 -6.96
C LEU A 288 -2.49 -4.33 -6.11
N MET A 289 -2.35 -4.41 -4.78
CA MET A 289 -3.44 -4.34 -3.81
C MET A 289 -2.91 -3.70 -2.52
N PRO A 290 -3.68 -2.83 -1.86
CA PRO A 290 -5.01 -2.31 -2.18
C PRO A 290 -4.95 -1.19 -3.24
N SER A 291 -5.98 -0.35 -3.34
CA SER A 291 -5.89 0.85 -4.18
C SER A 291 -4.90 1.81 -3.55
N HIS A 292 -4.18 2.55 -4.38
CA HIS A 292 -3.18 3.52 -3.97
C HIS A 292 -3.40 4.85 -4.67
N GLY A 293 -2.98 5.92 -4.03
CA GLY A 293 -3.01 7.25 -4.64
C GLY A 293 -2.25 8.28 -3.85
N PHE A 294 -2.07 9.44 -4.46
CA PHE A 294 -1.45 10.58 -3.81
C PHE A 294 -2.20 11.88 -4.11
N ARG A 295 -2.01 12.87 -3.24
CA ARG A 295 -2.45 14.25 -3.43
C ARG A 295 -1.26 15.18 -3.21
N LEU A 296 -1.09 16.12 -4.13
CA LEU A 296 -0.07 17.16 -4.10
C LEU A 296 -0.74 18.52 -3.94
N VAL A 297 -0.31 19.27 -2.94
CA VAL A 297 -0.78 20.63 -2.63
C VAL A 297 0.43 21.56 -2.64
N ARG A 298 0.28 22.73 -3.26
CA ARG A 298 1.27 23.81 -3.36
C ARG A 298 0.65 25.09 -2.81
N ASP A 299 1.27 25.70 -1.81
CA ASP A 299 0.80 26.92 -1.12
C ASP A 299 -0.68 26.83 -0.69
N GLY A 300 -1.09 25.66 -0.20
CA GLY A 300 -2.48 25.39 0.21
C GLY A 300 -3.46 25.13 -0.94
N VAL A 301 -3.03 25.21 -2.20
CA VAL A 301 -3.85 24.91 -3.38
C VAL A 301 -3.57 23.50 -3.88
N GLU A 302 -4.61 22.70 -4.07
CA GLU A 302 -4.46 21.36 -4.65
C GLU A 302 -3.97 21.47 -6.11
N VAL A 303 -2.81 20.87 -6.38
CA VAL A 303 -2.24 20.74 -7.73
C VAL A 303 -2.86 19.53 -8.43
N THR A 304 -2.88 18.39 -7.74
CA THR A 304 -3.43 17.14 -8.27
C THR A 304 -3.85 16.19 -7.16
N THR A 305 -4.78 15.31 -7.50
CA THR A 305 -5.13 14.11 -6.75
C THR A 305 -5.22 12.95 -7.73
N GLU A 306 -4.46 11.87 -7.49
CA GLU A 306 -4.34 10.75 -8.42
C GLU A 306 -4.48 9.41 -7.71
N THR A 307 -5.24 8.53 -8.36
CA THR A 307 -5.27 7.10 -8.01
C THR A 307 -4.29 6.39 -8.91
N THR A 308 -3.21 5.85 -8.33
CA THR A 308 -2.12 5.20 -9.05
C THR A 308 -2.37 3.71 -9.24
N ASN A 309 -3.12 3.08 -8.34
CA ASN A 309 -3.65 1.73 -8.49
C ASN A 309 -5.14 1.74 -8.12
N ASP A 310 -6.03 1.32 -9.01
CA ASP A 310 -7.46 1.21 -8.74
C ASP A 310 -7.92 -0.24 -8.85
N ILE A 311 -8.35 -0.81 -7.73
CA ILE A 311 -8.87 -2.18 -7.68
C ILE A 311 -10.39 -2.22 -7.50
N ALA A 312 -11.13 -1.12 -7.71
CA ALA A 312 -12.58 -1.09 -7.52
C ALA A 312 -13.32 -2.15 -8.35
N GLY A 313 -12.80 -2.50 -9.53
CA GLY A 313 -13.35 -3.53 -10.41
C GLY A 313 -12.98 -4.99 -10.04
N MET A 314 -12.18 -5.22 -9.00
CA MET A 314 -11.80 -6.56 -8.57
C MET A 314 -13.00 -7.30 -7.98
N THR A 315 -13.11 -8.62 -8.24
CA THR A 315 -14.11 -9.46 -7.56
C THR A 315 -13.67 -9.66 -6.10
N PRO A 316 -14.45 -9.24 -5.09
CA PRO A 316 -13.98 -9.25 -3.70
C PRO A 316 -14.12 -10.60 -2.99
N THR A 317 -14.89 -11.55 -3.55
CA THR A 317 -15.34 -12.74 -2.82
C THR A 317 -14.98 -14.04 -3.51
N GLY A 318 -14.84 -15.09 -2.71
CA GLY A 318 -14.65 -16.47 -3.17
C GLY A 318 -13.18 -16.87 -3.36
N PRO A 319 -12.90 -18.15 -3.67
CA PRO A 319 -11.54 -18.69 -3.68
C PRO A 319 -10.62 -18.06 -4.73
N ALA A 320 -11.15 -17.71 -5.90
CA ALA A 320 -10.39 -17.03 -6.94
C ALA A 320 -9.93 -15.63 -6.49
N ALA A 321 -10.82 -14.89 -5.82
CA ALA A 321 -10.49 -13.58 -5.24
C ALA A 321 -9.43 -13.72 -4.15
N ALA A 322 -9.51 -14.73 -3.27
CA ALA A 322 -8.50 -14.97 -2.24
C ALA A 322 -7.10 -15.18 -2.83
N ALA A 323 -7.00 -15.99 -3.90
CA ALA A 323 -5.75 -16.19 -4.61
C ALA A 323 -5.26 -14.92 -5.33
N GLU A 324 -6.17 -14.16 -5.95
CA GLU A 324 -5.84 -12.89 -6.60
C GLU A 324 -5.32 -11.85 -5.61
N ILE A 325 -5.99 -11.68 -4.47
CA ILE A 325 -5.56 -10.80 -3.37
C ILE A 325 -4.15 -11.16 -2.91
N PHE A 326 -3.90 -12.45 -2.68
CA PHE A 326 -2.59 -12.93 -2.25
C PHE A 326 -1.51 -12.61 -3.28
N ILE A 327 -1.75 -12.84 -4.58
CA ILE A 327 -0.79 -12.52 -5.64
C ILE A 327 -0.53 -11.02 -5.73
N ARG A 328 -1.58 -10.19 -5.64
CA ARG A 328 -1.48 -8.74 -5.79
C ARG A 328 -0.76 -8.06 -4.62
N LEU A 329 -0.96 -8.54 -3.39
CA LEU A 329 -0.20 -8.09 -2.21
C LEU A 329 1.29 -8.44 -2.27
N ASN A 330 1.69 -9.40 -3.12
CA ASN A 330 3.10 -9.78 -3.30
C ASN A 330 3.73 -9.15 -4.56
N SER A 331 3.06 -8.20 -5.22
CA SER A 331 3.50 -7.67 -6.52
C SER A 331 3.65 -6.16 -6.52
N LYS A 332 4.89 -5.68 -6.41
CA LYS A 332 5.29 -4.28 -6.67
C LYS A 332 5.53 -4.01 -8.14
N SER A 333 4.49 -4.18 -8.97
CA SER A 333 4.61 -3.98 -10.42
C SER A 333 3.87 -2.76 -10.94
N ASN A 334 3.16 -2.01 -10.08
CA ASN A 334 2.50 -0.78 -10.46
C ASN A 334 3.39 0.43 -10.19
N GLY A 335 4.19 0.80 -11.19
CA GLY A 335 5.06 1.97 -11.16
C GLY A 335 4.69 3.00 -12.22
N GLY A 336 4.99 4.27 -11.92
CA GLY A 336 4.75 5.36 -12.86
C GLY A 336 5.40 6.68 -12.42
N SER A 337 5.23 7.69 -13.25
CA SER A 337 5.71 9.05 -12.97
C SER A 337 4.81 10.10 -13.59
N ARG A 338 4.68 11.25 -12.93
CA ARG A 338 3.99 12.41 -13.47
C ARG A 338 4.70 13.71 -13.10
N THR A 339 4.78 14.62 -14.06
CA THR A 339 5.44 15.91 -13.92
C THR A 339 4.41 17.04 -14.01
N PHE A 340 4.57 18.04 -13.14
CA PHE A 340 3.77 19.25 -13.08
C PHE A 340 4.71 20.44 -13.23
N SER A 341 4.43 21.33 -14.18
CA SER A 341 5.25 22.51 -14.43
C SER A 341 4.49 23.77 -14.03
N PHE A 342 5.16 24.69 -13.34
CA PHE A 342 4.62 25.95 -12.86
C PHE A 342 5.44 27.10 -13.43
N LEU A 343 4.78 28.16 -13.88
CA LEU A 343 5.44 29.41 -14.23
C LEU A 343 5.56 30.27 -12.97
N ASP A 344 6.76 30.79 -12.72
CA ASP A 344 7.01 31.68 -11.61
C ASP A 344 6.38 33.05 -11.92
N ALA A 345 5.29 33.37 -11.24
CA ALA A 345 4.54 34.60 -11.47
C ALA A 345 5.36 35.88 -11.21
N HIS A 346 6.49 35.77 -10.51
CA HIS A 346 7.37 36.88 -10.17
C HIS A 346 8.34 37.31 -11.29
N GLN A 347 8.37 36.60 -12.44
CA GLN A 347 9.27 36.92 -13.57
C GLN A 347 8.57 37.64 -14.74
N VAL A 348 7.27 37.91 -14.65
CA VAL A 348 6.52 38.64 -15.70
C VAL A 348 6.33 40.11 -15.29
N THR A 349 7.42 40.88 -15.28
CA THR A 349 7.35 42.35 -15.20
C THR A 349 8.36 43.00 -16.11
#